data_AF-A0A1Y4JPD7-F1
#
_entry.id   AF-A0A1Y4JPD7-F1
#
_cell.length_a   1.000
_cell.length_b   1.000
_cell.length_c   1.000
_cell.angle_alpha   90.00
_cell.angle_beta   90.00
_cell.angle_gamma   90.00
#
_symmetry.space_group_name_H-M   'P 1'
#
loop_
_entity.id
_entity.type
_entity.pdbx_description
1 polymer ?
#
loop_
_entity_poly.entity_id
_entity_poly.type
_entity_poly.pdbx_seq_one_letter_code
_entity_poly.pdbx_strand_id
1 'polypeptide(L)'
;MAAEVLSFEKNESENAYYATFVSDGNPVTIQIKNKGGYVTVHANIEGMKPVILYPNVRDSNGAPDSIFRVAGIVAGVEITIKSATEVLEAKMIKEG
;
A
#
# COMPACT_ATOMS: atom_id res chain seq x y z
N MET A 1 1.13 15.97 -12.62
CA MET A 1 1.40 14.95 -11.59
C MET A 1 2.36 13.93 -12.17
N ALA A 2 3.44 13.63 -11.48
CA ALA A 2 4.36 12.54 -11.84
C ALA A 2 4.14 11.39 -10.86
N ALA A 3 4.30 10.15 -11.34
CA ALA A 3 4.29 8.99 -10.44
C ALA A 3 5.57 8.98 -9.60
N GLU A 4 5.41 8.79 -8.30
CA GLU A 4 6.50 8.58 -7.35
C GLU A 4 6.70 7.07 -7.16
N VAL A 5 7.96 6.64 -7.02
CA VAL A 5 8.27 5.25 -6.68
C VAL A 5 7.99 5.06 -5.20
N LEU A 6 7.22 4.01 -4.88
CA LEU A 6 6.95 3.62 -3.51
C LEU A 6 7.85 2.43 -3.13
N SER A 7 8.88 2.69 -2.35
CA SER A 7 9.87 1.68 -1.96
C SER A 7 9.37 0.81 -0.82
N PHE A 8 9.51 -0.51 -0.97
CA PHE A 8 9.17 -1.47 0.07
C PHE A 8 10.42 -2.09 0.68
N GLU A 9 10.48 -2.11 2.01
CA GLU A 9 11.55 -2.74 2.77
C GLU A 9 11.06 -4.01 3.48
N LYS A 10 11.88 -5.05 3.48
CA LYS A 10 11.56 -6.30 4.17
C LYS A 10 11.79 -6.15 5.68
N ASN A 11 10.75 -6.41 6.46
CA ASN A 11 10.87 -6.62 7.89
C ASN A 11 11.10 -8.11 8.15
N GLU A 12 12.31 -8.45 8.61
CA GLU A 12 12.70 -9.84 8.88
C GLU A 12 11.91 -10.49 10.04
N SER A 13 11.45 -9.70 11.02
CA SER A 13 10.73 -10.24 12.18
C SER A 13 9.31 -10.67 11.84
N GLU A 14 8.65 -9.96 10.94
CA GLU A 14 7.27 -10.23 10.53
C GLU A 14 7.18 -10.96 9.19
N ASN A 15 8.31 -11.19 8.52
CA ASN A 15 8.40 -11.74 7.16
C ASN A 15 7.42 -11.06 6.19
N ALA A 16 7.39 -9.72 6.22
CA ALA A 16 6.51 -8.89 5.42
C ALA A 16 7.25 -7.65 4.90
N TYR A 17 6.68 -7.00 3.89
CA TYR A 17 7.27 -5.86 3.19
C TYR A 17 6.48 -4.60 3.49
N TYR A 18 7.18 -3.50 3.78
CA TYR A 18 6.57 -2.26 4.25
C TYR A 18 7.02 -1.06 3.43
N ALA A 19 6.08 -0.18 3.10
CA ALA A 19 6.35 1.15 2.58
C ALA A 19 5.61 2.19 3.41
N THR A 20 6.17 3.37 3.56
CA THR A 20 5.52 4.49 4.26
C THR A 20 5.54 5.76 3.43
N PHE A 21 4.52 6.60 3.60
CA PHE A 21 4.49 7.96 3.08
C PHE A 21 3.64 8.84 3.99
N VAL A 22 3.88 10.16 3.97
CA VAL A 22 3.08 11.13 4.71
C VAL A 22 1.97 11.65 3.80
N SER A 23 0.72 11.59 4.27
CA SER A 23 -0.43 12.14 3.56
C SER A 23 -0.34 13.67 3.51
N ASP A 24 -0.59 14.25 2.34
CA ASP A 24 -0.77 15.70 2.15
C ASP A 24 -2.25 16.12 2.25
N GLY A 25 -3.15 15.17 2.55
CA GLY A 25 -4.60 15.37 2.58
C GLY A 25 -5.28 15.05 1.25
N ASN A 26 -4.52 14.85 0.16
CA ASN A 26 -5.07 14.50 -1.13
C ASN A 26 -5.21 12.98 -1.28
N PRO A 27 -6.16 12.51 -2.10
CA PRO A 27 -6.20 11.11 -2.49
C PRO A 27 -4.94 10.68 -3.23
N VAL A 28 -4.54 9.44 -2.99
CA VAL A 28 -3.44 8.80 -3.73
C VAL A 28 -3.94 7.54 -4.42
N THR A 29 -3.56 7.38 -5.68
CA THR A 29 -3.74 6.13 -6.42
C THR A 29 -2.42 5.37 -6.39
N ILE A 30 -2.46 4.10 -5.97
CA ILE A 30 -1.29 3.25 -5.80
C ILE A 30 -1.45 2.00 -6.66
N GLN A 31 -0.37 1.67 -7.36
CA GLN A 31 -0.25 0.46 -8.18
C GLN A 31 0.91 -0.37 -7.64
N ILE A 32 0.67 -1.64 -7.36
CA ILE A 32 1.65 -2.56 -6.77
C ILE A 32 1.70 -3.83 -7.60
N LYS A 33 2.91 -4.28 -7.92
CA LYS A 33 3.23 -5.59 -8.47
C LYS A 33 3.99 -6.39 -7.41
N ASN A 34 3.38 -7.42 -6.82
CA ASN A 34 4.00 -8.25 -5.79
C ASN A 34 4.05 -9.74 -6.19
N LYS A 35 4.42 -10.65 -5.30
CA LYS A 35 4.36 -12.11 -5.59
C LYS A 35 3.03 -12.74 -5.14
N GLY A 36 1.97 -11.93 -4.96
CA GLY A 36 0.66 -12.33 -4.46
C GLY A 36 0.45 -12.12 -2.95
N GLY A 37 -0.67 -12.57 -2.41
CA GLY A 37 -1.01 -12.38 -0.99
C GLY A 37 -1.60 -11.01 -0.67
N TYR A 38 -1.92 -10.79 0.61
CA TYR A 38 -2.66 -9.60 1.03
C TYR A 38 -1.78 -8.35 1.08
N VAL A 39 -2.36 -7.23 0.62
CA VAL A 39 -1.85 -5.89 0.88
C VAL A 39 -2.81 -5.21 1.87
N THR A 40 -2.23 -4.54 2.87
CA THR A 40 -2.98 -3.79 3.87
C THR A 40 -2.47 -2.36 3.92
N VAL A 41 -3.37 -1.41 4.18
CA VAL A 41 -3.04 -0.02 4.45
C VAL A 41 -3.39 0.28 5.90
N HIS A 42 -2.49 0.96 6.58
CA HIS A 42 -2.68 1.42 7.94
C HIS A 42 -2.41 2.92 7.98
N ALA A 43 -3.43 3.69 8.36
CA ALA A 43 -3.19 5.03 8.86
C ALA A 43 -2.72 4.87 10.31
N ASN A 44 -1.49 5.31 10.62
CA ASN A 44 -0.83 5.11 11.92
C ASN A 44 -1.47 5.99 13.03
N ILE A 45 -2.79 5.93 13.15
CA ILE A 45 -3.63 6.62 14.13
C ILE A 45 -3.91 5.64 15.27
N GLU A 46 -3.68 6.06 16.50
CA GLU A 46 -3.89 5.24 17.69
C GLU A 46 -5.32 4.65 17.73
N GLY A 47 -5.41 3.33 17.93
CA GLY A 47 -6.69 2.61 17.99
C GLY A 47 -7.34 2.30 16.63
N MET A 48 -6.79 2.79 15.51
CA MET A 48 -7.29 2.47 14.17
C MET A 48 -6.80 1.10 13.71
N LYS A 49 -7.68 0.30 13.11
CA LYS A 49 -7.32 -1.01 12.56
C LYS A 49 -6.82 -0.89 11.12
N PRO A 50 -5.85 -1.72 10.69
CA PRO A 50 -5.46 -1.80 9.29
C PRO A 50 -6.64 -2.17 8.39
N VAL A 51 -6.70 -1.58 7.20
CA VAL A 51 -7.67 -1.88 6.15
C VAL A 51 -7.05 -2.85 5.17
N ILE A 52 -7.71 -3.99 4.96
CA ILE A 52 -7.33 -4.96 3.93
C ILE A 52 -7.77 -4.42 2.58
N LEU A 53 -6.82 -4.32 1.65
CA LEU A 53 -7.11 -3.91 0.29
C LEU A 53 -7.53 -5.13 -0.52
N TYR A 54 -8.67 -4.99 -1.20
CA TYR A 54 -9.20 -5.96 -2.16
C TYR A 54 -8.78 -5.52 -3.58
N PRO A 55 -8.57 -6.44 -4.54
CA PRO A 55 -9.10 -7.80 -4.56
C PRO A 55 -8.26 -8.80 -3.78
N ASN A 56 -8.92 -9.72 -3.09
CA ASN A 56 -8.30 -10.94 -2.60
C ASN A 56 -7.93 -11.78 -3.84
N VAL A 57 -6.76 -11.54 -4.43
CA VAL A 57 -6.38 -12.14 -5.72
C VAL A 57 -6.09 -13.64 -5.65
N ARG A 58 -6.44 -14.30 -4.54
CA ARG A 58 -6.36 -15.76 -4.39
C ARG A 58 -7.47 -16.51 -5.15
N ASP A 59 -8.49 -15.82 -5.69
CA ASP A 59 -9.56 -16.48 -6.45
C ASP A 59 -9.28 -16.61 -7.96
N SER A 60 -8.15 -16.11 -8.47
CA SER A 60 -7.72 -16.39 -9.84
C SER A 60 -6.21 -16.51 -9.93
N ASN A 61 -5.78 -17.71 -10.32
CA ASN A 61 -4.44 -18.29 -10.27
C ASN A 61 -3.40 -17.58 -11.17
N GLY A 62 -3.24 -16.24 -11.09
CA GLY A 62 -2.29 -15.54 -11.96
C GLY A 62 -2.18 -14.01 -11.95
N ALA A 63 -2.86 -13.24 -11.09
CA ALA A 63 -2.71 -11.77 -11.12
C ALA A 63 -2.05 -11.20 -9.85
N PRO A 64 -0.72 -10.95 -9.85
CA PRO A 64 0.02 -10.34 -8.74
C PRO A 64 -0.18 -8.83 -8.55
N ASP A 65 -0.98 -8.19 -9.42
CA ASP A 65 -1.01 -6.74 -9.54
C ASP A 65 -2.26 -6.17 -8.87
N SER A 66 -2.07 -5.14 -8.03
CA SER A 66 -3.15 -4.46 -7.31
C SER A 66 -3.14 -2.97 -7.61
N ILE A 67 -4.31 -2.43 -7.91
CA ILE A 67 -4.55 -0.98 -8.05
C ILE A 67 -5.60 -0.59 -7.04
N PHE A 68 -5.31 0.39 -6.20
CA PHE A 68 -6.24 0.88 -5.20
C PHE A 68 -6.05 2.37 -4.96
N ARG A 69 -7.13 3.00 -4.47
CA ARG A 69 -7.16 4.41 -4.15
C ARG A 69 -7.33 4.58 -2.65
N VAL A 70 -6.45 5.37 -2.06
CA VAL A 70 -6.49 5.74 -0.65
C VAL A 70 -6.97 7.18 -0.56
N ALA A 71 -8.08 7.42 0.14
CA ALA A 71 -8.73 8.72 0.22
C ALA A 71 -9.27 9.00 1.62
N GLY A 72 -9.57 10.26 1.92
CA GLY A 72 -10.11 10.68 3.22
C GLY A 72 -9.09 10.63 4.36
N ILE A 73 -7.79 10.70 4.03
CA ILE A 73 -6.72 10.70 5.01
C ILE A 73 -6.34 12.12 5.37
N VAL A 74 -6.26 12.42 6.67
CA VAL A 74 -5.86 13.73 7.19
C VAL A 74 -4.41 14.03 6.81
N ALA A 75 -4.14 15.28 6.41
CA ALA A 75 -2.78 15.74 6.12
C ALA A 75 -1.86 15.59 7.35
N GLY A 76 -0.61 15.20 7.13
CA GLY A 76 0.39 14.98 8.18
C GLY A 76 0.34 13.59 8.83
N VAL A 77 -0.63 12.74 8.48
CA VAL A 77 -0.69 11.36 8.97
C VAL A 77 0.26 10.47 8.15
N GLU A 78 1.10 9.71 8.84
CA GLU A 78 1.92 8.68 8.22
C GLU A 78 1.06 7.45 7.87
N ILE A 79 1.18 7.02 6.62
CA ILE A 79 0.49 5.86 6.07
C ILE A 79 1.49 4.77 5.82
N THR A 80 1.19 3.58 6.35
CA THR A 80 1.96 2.37 6.15
C THR A 80 1.22 1.43 5.22
N ILE A 81 1.92 0.90 4.23
CA ILE A 81 1.44 -0.15 3.34
C ILE A 81 2.24 -1.40 3.64
N LYS A 82 1.55 -2.49 3.96
CA LYS A 82 2.15 -3.80 4.24
C LYS A 82 1.74 -4.78 3.16
N SER A 83 2.72 -5.41 2.52
CA SER A 83 2.55 -6.55 1.61
C SER A 83 3.05 -7.83 2.28
N ALA A 84 2.25 -8.90 2.21
CA ALA A 84 2.64 -10.22 2.74
C ALA A 84 3.75 -10.89 1.93
N THR A 85 3.99 -10.48 0.68
CA THR A 85 5.05 -11.00 -0.18
C THR A 85 5.88 -9.88 -0.79
N GLU A 86 7.01 -10.27 -1.39
CA GLU A 86 7.94 -9.35 -2.05
C GLU A 86 7.24 -8.47 -3.08
N VAL A 87 7.51 -7.18 -3.00
CA VAL A 87 7.05 -6.18 -3.97
C VAL A 87 8.15 -5.97 -5.00
N LEU A 88 7.82 -6.22 -6.27
CA LEU A 88 8.74 -6.06 -7.39
C LEU A 88 8.77 -4.61 -7.88
N GLU A 89 7.61 -3.96 -7.91
CA GLU A 89 7.47 -2.56 -8.29
C GLU A 89 6.22 -1.97 -7.63
N ALA A 90 6.32 -0.73 -7.16
CA ALA A 90 5.15 0.02 -6.74
C ALA A 90 5.31 1.50 -7.10
N LYS A 91 4.19 2.09 -7.54
CA LYS A 91 4.09 3.51 -7.89
C LYS A 91 2.88 4.13 -7.23
N MET A 92 3.04 5.38 -6.83
CA MET A 92 1.95 6.19 -6.31
C MET A 92 1.81 7.49 -7.10
N ILE A 93 0.58 7.94 -7.29
CA ILE A 93 0.26 9.24 -7.87
C ILE A 93 -0.64 9.98 -6.88
N LYS A 94 -0.21 11.17 -6.47
CA LYS A 94 -1.05 12.11 -5.72
C LYS A 94 -1.98 12.81 -6.71
N GLU A 95 -3.27 12.87 -6.40
CA GLU A 95 -4.31 13.41 -7.29
C GLU A 95 -4.43 14.96 -7.22
N GLY A 96 -3.54 15.63 -6.46
CA GLY A 96 -3.49 17.08 -6.25
C GLY A 96 -2.39 17.81 -7.03
#